data_AF-L1JTF8-F1
#
_entry.id   AF-L1JTF8-F1
#
_cell.length_a   1.000
_cell.length_b   1.000
_cell.length_c   1.000
_cell.angle_alpha   90.00
_cell.angle_beta   90.00
_cell.angle_gamma   90.00
#
_symmetry.space_group_name_H-M   'P 1'
#
loop_
_entity.id
_entity.type
_entity.pdbx_description
1 polymer ?
#
loop_
_entity_poly.entity_id
_entity_poly.type
_entity_poly.pdbx_seq_one_letter_code
_entity_poly.pdbx_strand_id
1 'polypeptide(L)'
;MAGRGDAMLWTVANGVTAGRIVMVIVFAVSPPSFSSLAVLLLSFILDLVDGMLARRLGQTSKLGAILDILADNLGRSAVWAKASGRSASVHAFAVFFISLEWVTLFATQMTSHLEGGRHWKQQTSEEPWMVRAYFKNNFKNPLGTSGILGLFLLPTYIFIDSQFPSIASSFPPSLWLLVGVWLLLGRLASACLEMYFTIRFFRRLLSPS
;
A
#
# COMPACT_ATOMS: atom_id res chain seq x y z
N MET A 1 -32.51 -18.55 18.70
CA MET A 1 -31.51 -17.70 19.39
C MET A 1 -30.12 -18.03 18.81
N ALA A 2 -29.69 -17.32 17.78
CA ALA A 2 -28.35 -17.45 17.19
C ALA A 2 -27.48 -16.32 17.77
N GLY A 3 -26.79 -16.61 18.87
CA GLY A 3 -25.96 -15.67 19.60
C GLY A 3 -24.53 -15.65 19.07
N ARG A 4 -23.99 -14.43 18.94
CA ARG A 4 -22.59 -14.04 18.71
C ARG A 4 -22.02 -14.31 17.32
N GLY A 5 -21.95 -13.23 16.54
CA GLY A 5 -20.95 -13.07 15.48
C GLY A 5 -19.55 -13.02 16.11
N ASP A 6 -19.02 -14.19 16.45
CA ASP A 6 -17.63 -14.33 16.85
C ASP A 6 -16.78 -13.90 15.65
N ALA A 7 -16.11 -12.77 15.79
CA ALA A 7 -15.01 -12.38 14.92
C ALA A 7 -14.00 -13.53 14.95
N MET A 8 -14.00 -14.37 13.92
CA MET A 8 -13.12 -15.53 13.83
C MET A 8 -11.68 -15.00 13.73
N LEU A 9 -11.02 -14.90 14.89
CA LEU A 9 -9.68 -14.34 15.06
C LEU A 9 -8.67 -15.07 14.15
N TRP A 10 -8.79 -16.40 14.09
CA TRP A 10 -7.89 -17.28 13.36
C TRP A 10 -8.59 -17.97 12.19
N THR A 11 -8.67 -17.26 11.06
CA THR A 11 -8.95 -17.88 9.75
C THR A 11 -7.64 -18.23 9.06
N VAL A 12 -7.70 -19.09 8.03
CA VAL A 12 -6.48 -19.42 7.26
C VAL A 12 -5.94 -18.15 6.59
N ALA A 13 -6.82 -17.32 6.04
CA ALA A 13 -6.46 -16.05 5.44
C ALA A 13 -5.78 -15.08 6.44
N ASN A 14 -6.34 -14.93 7.65
CA ASN A 14 -5.75 -14.08 8.69
C ASN A 14 -4.36 -14.59 9.11
N GLY A 15 -4.17 -15.91 9.16
CA GLY A 15 -2.87 -16.52 9.42
C GLY A 15 -1.83 -16.21 8.35
N VAL A 16 -2.22 -16.22 7.07
CA VAL A 16 -1.34 -15.81 5.96
C VAL A 16 -0.96 -14.33 6.09
N THR A 17 -1.93 -13.44 6.36
CA THR A 17 -1.67 -12.00 6.55
C THR A 17 -0.76 -11.73 7.75
N ALA A 18 -0.94 -12.44 8.87
CA ALA A 18 -0.03 -12.36 10.02
C ALA A 18 1.40 -12.81 9.64
N GLY A 19 1.51 -13.89 8.85
CA GLY A 19 2.79 -14.34 8.29
C GLY A 19 3.48 -13.27 7.44
N ARG A 20 2.72 -12.56 6.60
CA ARG A 20 3.23 -11.42 5.80
C ARG A 20 3.80 -10.31 6.69
N ILE A 21 3.10 -9.95 7.77
CA ILE A 21 3.61 -8.94 8.73
C ILE A 21 4.95 -9.38 9.31
N VAL A 22 5.08 -10.65 9.72
CA VAL A 22 6.35 -11.19 10.21
C VAL A 22 7.44 -11.13 9.13
N MET A 23 7.13 -11.51 7.90
CA MET A 23 8.08 -11.43 6.77
C MET A 23 8.53 -10.00 6.50
N VAL A 24 7.62 -9.02 6.55
CA VAL A 24 7.94 -7.59 6.42
C VAL A 24 8.87 -7.13 7.54
N ILE A 25 8.62 -7.55 8.80
CA ILE A 25 9.48 -7.22 9.94
C ILE A 25 10.86 -7.84 9.75
N VAL A 26 10.93 -9.13 9.39
CA VAL A 26 12.19 -9.84 9.10
C VAL A 26 12.95 -9.12 7.98
N PHE A 27 12.27 -8.74 6.91
CA PHE A 27 12.87 -7.93 5.86
C PHE A 27 13.41 -6.61 6.42
N ALA A 28 12.61 -5.86 7.17
CA ALA A 28 12.98 -4.54 7.69
C ALA A 28 14.25 -4.56 8.56
N VAL A 29 14.38 -5.57 9.43
CA VAL A 29 15.52 -5.68 10.38
C VAL A 29 16.74 -6.39 9.78
N SER A 30 16.57 -7.13 8.69
CA SER A 30 17.68 -7.86 8.05
C SER A 30 18.52 -6.94 7.16
N PRO A 31 19.85 -7.17 7.06
CA PRO A 31 20.68 -6.46 6.11
C PRO A 31 20.24 -6.74 4.66
N PRO A 32 20.46 -5.80 3.72
CA PRO A 32 20.18 -6.03 2.30
C PRO A 32 20.94 -7.25 1.79
N SER A 33 20.19 -8.24 1.33
CA SER A 33 20.68 -9.51 0.79
C SER A 33 19.63 -10.10 -0.15
N PHE A 34 20.04 -10.98 -1.07
CA PHE A 34 19.09 -11.67 -1.95
C PHE A 34 18.05 -12.47 -1.16
N SER A 35 18.41 -13.03 -0.01
CA SER A 35 17.48 -13.69 0.91
C SER A 35 16.43 -12.71 1.46
N SER A 36 16.85 -11.53 1.92
CA SER A 36 15.90 -10.51 2.39
C SER A 36 14.98 -10.02 1.26
N LEU A 37 15.51 -9.86 0.04
CA LEU A 37 14.71 -9.49 -1.13
C LEU A 37 13.70 -10.59 -1.47
N ALA A 38 14.10 -11.86 -1.42
CA ALA A 38 13.20 -12.99 -1.63
C ALA A 38 12.08 -13.04 -0.58
N VAL A 39 12.37 -12.75 0.69
CA VAL A 39 11.36 -12.64 1.76
C VAL A 39 10.35 -11.53 1.46
N LEU A 40 10.82 -10.36 1.02
CA LEU A 40 9.93 -9.26 0.61
C LEU A 40 9.02 -9.67 -0.56
N LEU A 41 9.61 -10.24 -1.61
CA LEU A 41 8.85 -10.67 -2.79
C LEU A 41 7.83 -11.77 -2.44
N LEU A 42 8.20 -12.71 -1.57
CA LEU A 42 7.27 -13.71 -1.07
C LEU A 42 6.11 -13.08 -0.30
N SER A 43 6.38 -12.09 0.54
CA SER A 43 5.33 -11.35 1.26
C SER A 43 4.35 -10.64 0.32
N PHE A 44 4.83 -10.10 -0.81
CA PHE A 44 3.97 -9.50 -1.84
C PHE A 44 3.18 -10.54 -2.63
N ILE A 45 3.73 -11.73 -2.88
CA ILE A 45 2.98 -12.82 -3.52
C ILE A 45 1.86 -13.32 -2.60
N LEU A 46 2.14 -13.45 -1.30
CA LEU A 46 1.16 -13.93 -0.32
C LEU A 46 -0.04 -12.98 -0.14
N ASP A 47 0.12 -11.69 -0.42
CA ASP A 47 -0.98 -10.70 -0.50
C ASP A 47 -2.03 -11.07 -1.54
N LEU A 48 -1.58 -11.59 -2.69
CA LEU A 48 -2.52 -12.02 -3.73
C LEU A 48 -3.25 -13.31 -3.31
N VAL A 49 -2.60 -14.13 -2.49
CA VAL A 49 -3.10 -15.43 -2.04
C VAL A 49 -4.11 -15.29 -0.91
N ASP A 50 -3.85 -14.44 0.10
CA ASP A 50 -4.73 -14.31 1.26
C ASP A 50 -6.14 -13.82 0.88
N GLY A 51 -6.24 -12.82 0.01
CA GLY A 51 -7.51 -12.30 -0.50
C GLY A 51 -8.24 -13.33 -1.36
N MET A 52 -7.51 -14.11 -2.16
CA MET A 52 -8.10 -15.21 -2.93
C MET A 52 -8.64 -16.31 -2.02
N LEU A 53 -7.86 -16.69 -1.00
CA LEU A 53 -8.21 -17.73 -0.05
C LEU A 53 -9.41 -17.33 0.80
N ALA A 54 -9.45 -16.09 1.31
CA ALA A 54 -10.57 -15.56 2.07
C ALA A 54 -11.89 -15.64 1.28
N ARG A 55 -11.87 -15.28 -0.01
CA ARG A 55 -13.05 -15.34 -0.89
C ARG A 55 -13.47 -16.78 -1.20
N ARG A 56 -12.50 -17.67 -1.48
CA ARG A 56 -12.79 -19.08 -1.82
C ARG A 56 -13.30 -19.89 -0.63
N LEU A 57 -12.78 -19.62 0.58
CA LEU A 57 -13.17 -20.34 1.79
C LEU A 57 -14.34 -19.69 2.54
N GLY A 58 -14.88 -18.57 2.06
CA GLY A 58 -15.92 -17.82 2.77
C GLY A 58 -15.45 -17.25 4.12
N GLN A 59 -14.15 -16.99 4.27
CA GLN A 59 -13.49 -16.58 5.52
C GLN A 59 -13.20 -15.07 5.58
N THR A 60 -13.94 -14.25 4.84
CA THR A 60 -13.78 -12.79 4.86
C THR A 60 -14.18 -12.23 6.23
N SER A 61 -13.28 -11.49 6.89
CA SER A 61 -13.53 -10.93 8.23
C SER A 61 -13.11 -9.45 8.30
N LYS A 62 -13.74 -8.69 9.21
CA LYS A 62 -13.36 -7.27 9.46
C LYS A 62 -11.93 -7.15 9.97
N LEU A 63 -11.52 -8.08 10.85
CA LEU A 63 -10.15 -8.15 11.36
C LEU A 63 -9.15 -8.39 10.23
N GLY A 64 -9.41 -9.38 9.38
CA GLY A 64 -8.57 -9.69 8.22
C GLY A 64 -8.42 -8.49 7.28
N ALA A 65 -9.50 -7.76 7.01
CA ALA A 65 -9.44 -6.55 6.20
C ALA A 65 -8.56 -5.43 6.82
N ILE A 66 -8.57 -5.28 8.15
CA ILE A 66 -7.70 -4.30 8.84
C ILE A 66 -6.25 -4.78 8.85
N LEU A 67 -6.01 -6.06 9.14
CA LEU A 67 -4.66 -6.64 9.14
C LEU A 67 -4.00 -6.53 7.77
N ASP A 68 -4.75 -6.73 6.69
CA ASP A 68 -4.28 -6.61 5.31
C ASP A 68 -3.81 -5.18 5.00
N ILE A 69 -4.65 -4.18 5.33
CA ILE A 69 -4.31 -2.76 5.17
C ILE A 69 -3.06 -2.38 5.98
N LEU A 70 -2.90 -2.94 7.19
CA LEU A 70 -1.71 -2.72 8.02
C LEU A 70 -0.47 -3.40 7.44
N ALA A 71 -0.58 -4.65 6.99
CA ALA A 71 0.52 -5.40 6.39
C ALA A 71 1.07 -4.69 5.15
N ASP A 72 0.18 -4.19 4.29
CA ASP A 72 0.51 -3.39 3.12
C ASP A 72 1.28 -2.11 3.48
N ASN A 73 0.79 -1.36 4.46
CA ASN A 73 1.39 -0.08 4.85
C ASN A 73 2.75 -0.27 5.55
N LEU A 74 2.86 -1.30 6.38
CA LEU A 74 4.13 -1.72 6.98
C LEU A 74 5.13 -2.15 5.91
N GLY A 75 4.68 -2.93 4.92
CA GLY A 75 5.49 -3.40 3.80
C GLY A 75 6.11 -2.23 3.04
N ARG A 76 5.29 -1.28 2.57
CA ARG A 76 5.78 -0.08 1.88
C ARG A 76 6.69 0.77 2.76
N SER A 77 6.35 0.96 4.04
CA SER A 77 7.19 1.71 4.99
C SER A 77 8.57 1.08 5.15
N ALA A 78 8.66 -0.25 5.26
CA ALA A 78 9.91 -0.97 5.40
C ALA A 78 10.81 -0.81 4.16
N VAL A 79 10.23 -0.86 2.96
CA VAL A 79 10.98 -0.69 1.71
C VAL A 79 11.47 0.76 1.58
N TRP A 80 10.62 1.76 1.87
CA TRP A 80 11.04 3.17 1.92
C TRP A 80 12.19 3.41 2.91
N ALA A 81 12.09 2.82 4.11
CA ALA A 81 13.14 2.93 5.12
C ALA A 81 14.49 2.40 4.61
N LYS A 82 14.50 1.24 3.92
CA LYS A 82 15.74 0.73 3.30
C LYS A 82 16.21 1.55 2.11
N ALA A 83 15.29 2.04 1.28
CA ALA A 83 15.62 2.91 0.15
C ALA A 83 16.23 4.26 0.61
N SER A 84 15.88 4.72 1.81
CA SER A 84 16.31 6.02 2.36
C SER A 84 17.83 6.20 2.43
N GLY A 85 18.60 5.11 2.55
CA GLY A 85 20.06 5.17 2.63
C GLY A 85 20.77 5.57 1.33
N ARG A 86 20.06 5.69 0.21
CA ARG A 86 20.64 6.01 -1.10
C ARG A 86 21.19 7.44 -1.19
N SER A 87 20.45 8.43 -0.71
CA SER A 87 20.84 9.84 -0.74
C SER A 87 19.98 10.67 0.22
N ALA A 88 20.45 11.87 0.59
CA ALA A 88 19.68 12.77 1.46
C ALA A 88 18.30 13.13 0.88
N SER A 89 18.20 13.31 -0.45
CA SER A 89 16.92 13.59 -1.12
C SER A 89 15.97 12.40 -1.05
N VAL A 90 16.48 11.18 -1.25
CA VAL A 90 15.66 9.96 -1.13
C VAL A 90 15.23 9.73 0.31
N HIS A 91 16.08 10.04 1.29
CA HIS A 91 15.69 10.01 2.70
C HIS A 91 14.52 10.96 2.99
N ALA A 92 14.61 12.21 2.52
CA ALA A 92 13.52 13.18 2.68
C ALA A 92 12.21 12.69 2.02
N PHE A 93 12.30 12.12 0.81
CA PHE A 93 11.13 11.54 0.15
C PHE A 93 10.56 10.33 0.89
N ALA A 94 11.40 9.45 1.42
CA ALA A 94 10.96 8.30 2.21
C ALA A 94 10.18 8.76 3.46
N VAL A 95 10.73 9.70 4.24
CA VAL A 95 10.06 10.25 5.43
C VAL A 95 8.73 10.90 5.07
N PHE A 96 8.71 11.68 3.99
CA PHE A 96 7.49 12.32 3.51
C PHE A 96 6.40 11.31 3.12
N PHE A 97 6.72 10.33 2.27
CA PHE A 97 5.73 9.36 1.79
C PHE A 97 5.27 8.40 2.88
N ILE A 98 6.16 7.95 3.76
CA ILE A 98 5.78 7.17 4.95
C ILE A 98 4.76 7.97 5.78
N SER A 99 5.07 9.24 6.08
CA SER A 99 4.16 10.09 6.88
C SER A 99 2.80 10.25 6.21
N LEU A 100 2.79 10.54 4.91
CA LEU A 100 1.55 10.70 4.14
C LEU A 100 0.71 9.41 4.10
N GLU A 101 1.36 8.26 3.92
CA GLU A 101 0.71 6.94 3.87
C GLU A 101 0.04 6.61 5.22
N TRP A 102 0.72 6.80 6.34
CA TRP A 102 0.14 6.57 7.68
C TRP A 102 -0.99 7.54 8.02
N VAL A 103 -0.84 8.83 7.69
CA VAL A 103 -1.91 9.82 7.90
C VAL A 103 -3.13 9.49 7.03
N THR A 104 -2.92 9.09 5.78
CA THR A 104 -4.01 8.71 4.88
C THR A 104 -4.70 7.44 5.33
N LEU A 105 -3.94 6.44 5.79
CA LEU A 105 -4.49 5.22 6.38
C LEU A 105 -5.39 5.59 7.56
N PHE A 106 -4.89 6.40 8.50
CA PHE A 106 -5.68 6.87 9.63
C PHE A 106 -6.97 7.58 9.18
N ALA A 107 -6.85 8.59 8.31
CA ALA A 107 -7.98 9.37 7.82
C ALA A 107 -9.05 8.50 7.13
N THR A 108 -8.63 7.57 6.28
CA THR A 108 -9.54 6.69 5.52
C THR A 108 -10.19 5.64 6.43
N GLN A 109 -9.46 5.06 7.39
CA GLN A 109 -10.04 4.11 8.34
C GLN A 109 -11.03 4.79 9.29
N MET A 110 -10.69 5.98 9.81
CA MET A 110 -11.61 6.75 10.66
C MET A 110 -12.87 7.17 9.90
N THR A 111 -12.72 7.64 8.66
CA THR A 111 -13.89 7.95 7.81
C THR A 111 -14.77 6.72 7.61
N SER A 112 -14.17 5.57 7.28
CA SER A 112 -14.92 4.32 7.10
C SER A 112 -15.65 3.88 8.37
N HIS A 113 -15.06 4.12 9.55
CA HIS A 113 -15.69 3.82 10.83
C HIS A 113 -16.87 4.77 11.13
N LEU A 114 -16.67 6.08 10.92
CA LEU A 114 -17.69 7.10 11.17
C LEU A 114 -18.89 7.00 10.21
N GLU A 115 -18.66 6.61 8.96
CA GLU A 115 -19.71 6.47 7.93
C GLU A 115 -20.39 5.08 7.92
N GLY A 116 -20.36 4.35 9.04
CA GLY A 116 -21.06 3.08 9.18
C GLY A 116 -20.58 1.98 8.22
N GLY A 117 -19.32 2.04 7.79
CA GLY A 117 -18.72 1.04 6.90
C GLY A 117 -18.85 1.33 5.41
N ARG A 118 -19.26 2.54 4.98
CA ARG A 118 -19.09 2.94 3.57
C ARG A 118 -17.61 2.88 3.23
N HIS A 119 -17.29 2.07 2.22
CA HIS A 119 -15.92 1.87 1.79
C HIS A 119 -15.45 3.14 1.07
N TRP A 120 -14.32 3.72 1.49
CA TRP A 120 -13.73 4.94 0.90
C TRP A 120 -13.51 4.89 -0.62
N LYS A 121 -13.57 3.69 -1.23
CA LYS A 121 -13.52 3.49 -2.68
C LYS A 121 -14.85 3.79 -3.40
N GLN A 122 -15.96 3.87 -2.68
CA GLN A 122 -17.28 4.17 -3.23
C GLN A 122 -17.42 5.69 -3.40
N GLN A 123 -16.99 6.18 -4.57
CA GLN A 123 -17.02 7.60 -4.91
C GLN A 123 -18.44 8.09 -5.20
N THR A 124 -18.73 9.34 -4.83
CA THR A 124 -19.94 10.04 -5.25
C THR A 124 -19.71 10.80 -6.57
N SER A 125 -20.77 11.26 -7.20
CA SER A 125 -20.69 12.14 -8.37
C SER A 125 -20.04 13.50 -8.05
N GLU A 126 -20.00 13.89 -6.77
CA GLU A 126 -19.46 15.17 -6.30
C GLU A 126 -17.94 15.21 -6.21
N GLU A 127 -17.27 14.05 -6.29
CA GLU A 127 -15.82 13.96 -6.20
C GLU A 127 -15.13 14.64 -7.39
N PRO A 128 -13.96 15.27 -7.22
CA PRO A 128 -13.21 15.88 -8.31
C PRO A 128 -12.94 14.91 -9.47
N TRP A 129 -12.86 15.44 -10.69
CA TRP A 129 -12.70 14.63 -11.91
C TRP A 129 -11.50 13.66 -11.84
N MET A 130 -10.39 14.10 -11.25
CA MET A 130 -9.17 13.29 -11.11
C MET A 130 -9.38 12.11 -10.17
N VAL A 131 -10.10 12.32 -9.06
CA VAL A 131 -10.49 11.25 -8.13
C VAL A 131 -11.36 10.22 -8.85
N ARG A 132 -12.36 10.68 -9.59
CA ARG A 132 -13.24 9.79 -10.37
C ARG A 132 -12.47 9.01 -11.44
N ALA A 133 -11.56 9.68 -12.17
CA ALA A 133 -10.75 9.06 -13.20
C ALA A 133 -9.82 7.98 -12.61
N TYR A 134 -9.19 8.26 -11.47
CA TYR A 134 -8.29 7.33 -10.79
C TYR A 134 -9.02 6.05 -10.34
N PHE A 135 -10.21 6.19 -9.75
CA PHE A 135 -10.99 5.05 -9.22
C PHE A 135 -11.86 4.32 -10.27
N LYS A 136 -11.95 4.85 -11.50
CA LYS A 136 -12.77 4.27 -12.57
C LYS A 136 -12.47 2.78 -12.77
N ASN A 137 -13.52 1.97 -12.93
CA ASN A 137 -13.43 0.51 -13.09
C ASN A 137 -12.68 -0.21 -11.95
N ASN A 138 -12.78 0.29 -10.71
CA ASN A 138 -12.03 -0.24 -9.55
C ASN A 138 -10.52 -0.20 -9.80
N PHE A 139 -10.00 0.96 -10.19
CA PHE A 139 -8.59 1.20 -10.56
C PHE A 139 -8.09 0.46 -11.81
N LYS A 140 -8.92 -0.34 -12.47
CA LYS A 140 -8.59 -1.05 -13.73
C LYS A 140 -8.63 -0.09 -14.92
N ASN A 141 -7.81 0.94 -14.84
CA ASN A 141 -7.57 1.96 -15.87
C ASN A 141 -6.08 2.39 -15.81
N PRO A 142 -5.54 3.04 -16.86
CA PRO A 142 -4.11 3.39 -16.89
C PRO A 142 -3.64 4.27 -15.73
N LEU A 143 -4.44 5.26 -15.31
CA LEU A 143 -4.09 6.17 -14.22
C LEU A 143 -4.09 5.45 -12.87
N GLY A 144 -5.16 4.70 -12.56
CA GLY A 144 -5.27 3.91 -11.33
C GLY A 144 -4.20 2.82 -11.24
N THR A 145 -3.91 2.13 -12.34
CA THR A 145 -2.87 1.10 -12.40
C THR A 145 -1.48 1.69 -12.21
N SER A 146 -1.17 2.80 -12.91
CA SER A 146 0.11 3.50 -12.74
C SER A 146 0.29 4.01 -11.32
N GLY A 147 -0.79 4.54 -10.71
CA GLY A 147 -0.75 4.98 -9.32
C GLY A 147 -0.47 3.84 -8.34
N ILE A 148 -1.19 2.72 -8.44
CA ILE A 148 -0.95 1.54 -7.60
C ILE A 148 0.49 1.03 -7.78
N LEU A 149 0.96 0.89 -9.02
CA LEU A 149 2.32 0.44 -9.28
C LEU A 149 3.36 1.42 -8.77
N GLY A 150 3.15 2.74 -8.91
CA GLY A 150 4.01 3.75 -8.32
C GLY A 150 4.05 3.69 -6.79
N LEU A 151 2.89 3.49 -6.14
CA LEU A 151 2.76 3.37 -4.69
C LEU A 151 3.56 2.19 -4.13
N PHE A 152 3.50 1.01 -4.78
CA PHE A 152 4.16 -0.20 -4.31
C PHE A 152 5.59 -0.40 -4.85
N LEU A 153 5.81 -0.11 -6.13
CA LEU A 153 7.04 -0.48 -6.82
C LEU A 153 8.10 0.62 -6.85
N LEU A 154 7.76 1.90 -6.72
CA LEU A 154 8.78 2.96 -6.66
C LEU A 154 9.80 2.77 -5.52
N PRO A 155 9.38 2.57 -4.25
CA PRO A 155 10.36 2.33 -3.18
C PRO A 155 11.18 1.07 -3.43
N THR A 156 10.56 0.02 -3.97
CA THR A 156 11.23 -1.24 -4.32
C THR A 156 12.26 -1.05 -5.44
N TYR A 157 11.92 -0.27 -6.46
CA TYR A 157 12.83 0.12 -7.55
C TYR A 157 14.05 0.86 -7.03
N ILE A 158 13.86 1.87 -6.17
CA ILE A 158 14.97 2.65 -5.57
C ILE A 158 15.83 1.76 -4.67
N PHE A 159 15.21 0.89 -3.88
CA PHE A 159 15.90 -0.08 -3.04
C PHE A 159 16.76 -1.03 -3.88
N ILE A 160 16.20 -1.62 -4.95
CA ILE A 160 16.93 -2.51 -5.86
C ILE A 160 18.08 -1.78 -6.55
N ASP A 161 17.84 -0.58 -7.07
CA ASP A 161 18.87 0.22 -7.73
C ASP A 161 20.02 0.60 -6.80
N SER A 162 19.76 0.76 -5.50
CA SER A 162 20.80 1.08 -4.51
C SER A 162 21.56 -0.14 -3.97
N GLN A 163 20.87 -1.26 -3.73
CA GLN A 163 21.44 -2.41 -3.02
C GLN A 163 21.81 -3.58 -3.94
N PHE A 164 21.25 -3.64 -5.14
CA PHE A 164 21.40 -4.76 -6.08
C PHE A 164 21.72 -4.26 -7.50
N PRO A 165 22.88 -3.60 -7.71
CA PRO A 165 23.25 -3.05 -9.01
C PRO A 165 23.34 -4.11 -10.12
N SER A 166 23.58 -5.38 -9.78
CA SER A 166 23.55 -6.50 -10.73
C SER A 166 22.16 -6.72 -11.36
N ILE A 167 21.09 -6.46 -10.62
CA ILE A 167 19.72 -6.53 -11.15
C ILE A 167 19.46 -5.33 -12.08
N ALA A 168 19.78 -4.11 -11.63
CA ALA A 168 19.56 -2.90 -12.41
C ALA A 168 20.33 -2.91 -13.75
N SER A 169 21.59 -3.35 -13.73
CA SER A 169 22.45 -3.46 -14.92
C SER A 169 22.06 -4.58 -15.89
N SER A 170 21.13 -5.47 -15.49
CA SER A 170 20.57 -6.48 -16.41
C SER A 170 19.64 -5.87 -17.47
N PHE A 171 19.28 -4.59 -17.33
CA PHE A 171 18.40 -3.86 -18.25
C PHE A 171 19.13 -2.71 -18.96
N PRO A 172 18.71 -2.31 -20.17
CA PRO A 172 19.21 -1.10 -20.81
C PRO A 172 19.00 0.14 -19.92
N PRO A 173 20.01 1.02 -19.75
CA PRO A 173 19.90 2.17 -18.84
C PRO A 173 18.72 3.10 -19.16
N SER A 174 18.41 3.30 -20.44
CA SER A 174 17.27 4.12 -20.88
C SER A 174 15.93 3.49 -20.46
N LEU A 175 15.79 2.17 -20.58
CA LEU A 175 14.59 1.46 -20.16
C LEU A 175 14.41 1.53 -18.64
N TRP A 176 15.48 1.30 -17.89
CA TRP A 176 15.46 1.39 -16.43
C TRP A 176 15.01 2.79 -15.96
N LEU A 177 15.59 3.83 -16.55
CA LEU A 177 15.21 5.22 -16.28
C LEU A 177 13.74 5.49 -16.61
N LEU A 178 13.25 5.04 -17.77
CA LEU A 178 11.85 5.21 -18.18
C LEU A 178 10.88 4.55 -17.18
N VAL A 179 11.21 3.34 -16.70
CA VAL A 179 10.44 2.67 -15.65
C VAL A 179 10.44 3.49 -14.37
N GLY A 180 11.61 3.97 -13.93
CA GLY A 180 11.73 4.81 -12.74
C GLY A 180 10.89 6.09 -12.82
N VAL A 181 10.92 6.78 -13.97
CA VAL A 181 10.11 7.98 -14.20
C VAL A 181 8.61 7.66 -14.17
N TRP A 182 8.18 6.59 -14.82
CA TRP A 182 6.77 6.18 -14.80
C TRP A 182 6.29 5.82 -13.39
N LEU A 183 7.08 5.08 -12.63
CA LEU A 183 6.78 4.76 -11.23
C LEU A 183 6.70 6.03 -10.35
N LEU A 184 7.58 7.01 -10.58
CA LEU A 184 7.53 8.29 -9.89
C LEU A 184 6.25 9.06 -10.20
N LEU A 185 5.88 9.17 -11.48
CA LEU A 185 4.63 9.83 -11.88
C LEU A 185 3.41 9.14 -11.27
N GLY A 186 3.41 7.81 -11.23
CA GLY A 186 2.41 7.01 -10.51
C GLY A 186 2.34 7.36 -9.02
N ARG A 187 3.48 7.36 -8.32
CA ARG A 187 3.54 7.68 -6.89
C ARG A 187 3.04 9.09 -6.60
N LEU A 188 3.39 10.07 -7.44
CA LEU A 188 2.92 11.45 -7.30
C LEU A 188 1.41 11.54 -7.49
N ALA A 189 0.84 10.83 -8.47
CA ALA A 189 -0.60 10.75 -8.64
C ALA A 189 -1.27 10.17 -7.38
N SER A 190 -0.77 9.06 -6.83
CA SER A 190 -1.26 8.50 -5.57
C SER A 190 -1.13 9.49 -4.41
N ALA A 191 -0.03 10.23 -4.31
CA ALA A 191 0.18 11.24 -3.27
C ALA A 191 -0.87 12.36 -3.32
N CYS A 192 -1.24 12.83 -4.51
CA CYS A 192 -2.32 13.80 -4.67
C CYS A 192 -3.66 13.26 -4.15
N LEU A 193 -3.95 11.98 -4.41
CA LEU A 193 -5.16 11.32 -3.91
C LEU A 193 -5.12 11.15 -2.38
N GLU A 194 -3.98 10.73 -1.84
CA GLU A 194 -3.74 10.59 -0.39
C GLU A 194 -3.97 11.92 0.36
N MET A 195 -3.39 13.01 -0.16
CA MET A 195 -3.61 14.36 0.37
C MET A 195 -5.08 14.77 0.29
N TYR A 196 -5.76 14.49 -0.83
CA TYR A 196 -7.17 14.82 -0.99
C TYR A 196 -8.04 14.15 0.09
N PHE A 197 -7.89 12.83 0.29
CA PHE A 197 -8.65 12.10 1.31
C PHE A 197 -8.31 12.55 2.72
N THR A 198 -7.03 12.83 2.99
CA THR A 198 -6.57 13.36 4.28
C THR A 198 -7.22 14.71 4.59
N ILE A 199 -7.17 15.67 3.65
CA ILE A 199 -7.75 17.00 3.83
C ILE A 199 -9.27 16.91 3.99
N ARG A 200 -9.93 16.06 3.20
CA ARG A 200 -11.38 15.83 3.30
C ARG A 200 -11.78 15.35 4.68
N PHE A 201 -11.04 14.39 5.25
CA PHE A 201 -11.29 13.89 6.60
C PHE A 201 -11.20 15.02 7.62
N PHE A 202 -10.12 15.80 7.63
CA PHE A 202 -9.96 16.91 8.58
C PHE A 202 -11.00 18.01 8.40
N ARG A 203 -11.38 18.35 7.17
CA ARG A 203 -12.46 19.33 6.92
C ARG A 203 -13.78 18.89 7.55
N ARG A 204 -14.14 17.62 7.40
CA ARG A 204 -15.35 17.07 8.03
C ARG A 204 -15.27 17.07 9.56
N LEU A 205 -14.11 16.73 10.12
CA LEU A 205 -13.90 16.78 11.56
C LEU A 205 -14.08 18.21 12.13
N LEU A 206 -13.67 19.23 11.38
CA LEU A 206 -13.79 20.64 11.77
C LEU A 206 -15.15 21.26 11.43
N SER A 207 -15.97 20.61 10.60
CA SER A 207 -17.32 21.05 10.24
C SER A 207 -18.33 19.93 10.45
N PRO A 208 -18.54 19.49 11.71
CA PRO A 208 -19.56 18.50 12.01
C PRO A 208 -20.94 19.09 11.74
N SER A 209 -21.57 18.61 10.68
CA SER A 209 -22.99 18.81 10.38
C SER A 209 -23.86 17.90 11.25
#